data_AF-A0AAD8MHV7-F1
#
_entry.id   AF-A0AAD8MHV7-F1
#
_cell.length_a   1.000
_cell.length_b   1.000
_cell.length_c   1.000
_cell.angle_alpha   90.00
_cell.angle_beta   90.00
_cell.angle_gamma   90.00
#
_symmetry.space_group_name_H-M   'P 1'
#
loop_
_entity.id
_entity.type
_entity.pdbx_description
1 polymer ?
#
loop_
_entity_poly.entity_id
_entity_poly.type
_entity_poly.pdbx_seq_one_letter_code
_entity_poly.pdbx_strand_id
1 'polypeptide(L)'
;MSVALVHATPHWKLGAEHWWAFLVEFLLGVETVPILVSPVTVSYLLLSKVAKGVEKLFHLLCLPIYNRKAFKWTVGLVILAILVIGLPTIRTKSLPEHHPQTRQLDNYTAALHDALLFFNEQKSGRLPKENYNISWRADSGLQDGNFTERGLIGGYYDAGDNTKYHFPMAFVMTMLSWSVLEYEGKYKNKEEYEHVRELIKWGTDYLLLTFDSSAASVPYIYSQRYNVYNWTRGGLIQLNHGRRQLLQYVANAAFLASLFEDYLNNVGAPGWYCGSDFILADDLRSLASSQINYILGENPMNMRYVVGYGNNYPKYVHHRGASIPNNNKTYPCQGGWK
;
A
#
# COMPACT_ATOMS: atom_id res chain seq x y z
N MET A 1 31.28 16.62 31.51
CA MET A 1 31.53 16.51 30.06
C MET A 1 30.61 15.41 29.54
N SER A 2 29.57 15.81 28.79
CA SER A 2 28.80 15.04 27.79
C SER A 2 28.01 13.77 28.19
N VAL A 3 26.66 13.83 28.20
CA VAL A 3 25.67 13.35 27.18
C VAL A 3 25.18 11.90 27.48
N ALA A 4 23.99 11.67 28.06
CA ALA A 4 22.64 11.47 27.47
C ALA A 4 22.59 10.31 26.42
N LEU A 5 21.64 9.37 26.39
CA LEU A 5 20.19 9.51 26.30
C LEU A 5 19.53 8.09 26.32
N VAL A 6 18.47 7.87 27.09
CA VAL A 6 17.41 6.88 26.78
C VAL A 6 16.05 7.46 27.17
N HIS A 7 15.10 7.28 26.26
CA HIS A 7 13.71 7.74 26.21
C HIS A 7 12.82 7.37 27.41
N ALA A 8 11.86 8.26 27.71
CA ALA A 8 10.41 7.96 27.72
C ALA A 8 9.57 9.25 27.83
N THR A 9 8.70 9.48 26.84
CA THR A 9 7.65 10.53 26.80
C THR A 9 6.49 10.19 27.74
N PRO A 10 5.66 11.15 28.21
CA PRO A 10 4.41 11.43 27.48
C PRO A 10 3.81 12.87 27.58
N HIS A 11 3.08 13.22 26.52
CA HIS A 11 1.82 14.00 26.50
C HIS A 11 1.70 15.32 27.30
N TRP A 12 1.65 16.47 26.59
CA TRP A 12 0.68 17.55 26.88
C TRP A 12 0.33 18.32 25.59
N LYS A 13 -0.96 18.29 25.22
CA LYS A 13 -1.57 19.25 24.28
C LYS A 13 -1.74 20.58 25.00
N LEU A 14 -1.14 21.66 24.49
CA LEU A 14 -1.42 23.03 24.95
C LEU A 14 -2.08 23.80 23.81
N GLY A 15 -3.33 24.19 24.07
CA GLY A 15 -4.20 24.94 23.16
C GLY A 15 -3.81 26.42 23.04
N ALA A 16 -4.31 27.03 21.96
CA ALA A 16 -4.01 28.36 21.45
C ALA A 16 -4.60 29.53 22.28
N GLU A 17 -4.47 29.48 23.61
CA GLU A 17 -5.01 30.52 24.51
C GLU A 17 -3.93 31.50 25.01
N HIS A 18 -2.64 31.29 24.69
CA HIS A 18 -1.52 32.05 25.29
C HIS A 18 -0.89 33.16 24.40
N TRP A 19 -1.46 33.47 23.24
CA TRP A 19 -0.88 34.46 22.31
C TRP A 19 -1.27 35.92 22.62
N TRP A 20 -2.28 36.18 23.44
CA TRP A 20 -2.71 37.56 23.74
C TRP A 20 -1.77 38.30 24.70
N ALA A 21 -1.06 37.58 25.57
CA ALA A 21 -0.14 38.19 26.53
C ALA A 21 1.10 38.81 25.86
N PHE A 22 1.60 38.19 24.79
CA PHE A 22 2.78 38.68 24.06
C PHE A 22 2.49 39.91 23.17
N LEU A 23 1.25 40.08 22.70
CA LEU A 23 0.89 41.21 21.83
C LEU A 23 0.78 42.53 22.60
N VAL A 24 0.38 42.47 23.89
CA VAL A 24 0.29 43.65 24.76
C VAL A 24 1.67 44.12 25.21
N GLU A 25 2.63 43.21 25.35
CA GLU A 25 4.03 43.54 25.70
C GLU A 25 4.78 44.20 24.53
N PHE A 26 4.49 43.83 23.27
CA PHE A 26 5.14 44.41 22.10
C PHE A 26 4.64 45.84 21.76
N LEU A 27 3.38 46.17 22.08
CA LEU A 27 2.79 47.48 21.77
C LEU A 27 3.12 48.59 22.79
N LEU A 28 3.66 48.26 23.95
CA LEU A 28 3.95 49.23 25.03
C LEU A 28 5.43 49.57 25.21
N GLY A 29 6.32 49.01 24.38
CA GLY A 29 7.71 49.48 24.25
C GLY A 29 8.50 49.51 25.56
N VAL A 30 8.41 48.45 26.37
CA VAL A 30 9.17 48.35 27.63
C VAL A 30 10.41 47.46 27.41
N GLU A 31 11.58 48.06 27.29
CA GLU A 31 12.86 47.37 27.48
C GLU A 31 13.02 47.03 28.97
N THR A 32 13.20 45.76 29.31
CA THR A 32 13.45 45.33 30.69
C THR A 32 14.93 45.50 31.07
N VAL A 33 15.20 46.34 32.05
CA VAL A 33 16.35 46.16 32.97
C VAL A 33 15.84 45.32 34.15
N PRO A 34 16.53 44.24 34.57
CA PRO A 34 16.03 43.37 35.62
C PRO A 34 16.35 43.96 36.99
N ILE A 35 15.33 44.45 37.69
CA ILE A 35 15.39 44.65 39.14
C ILE A 35 14.16 43.98 39.74
N LEU A 36 14.39 43.06 40.68
CA LEU A 36 13.35 42.42 41.49
C LEU A 36 12.50 43.51 42.19
N VAL A 37 11.26 43.68 41.76
CA VAL A 37 10.25 44.42 42.52
C VAL A 37 9.08 43.50 42.76
N SER A 38 8.62 43.43 44.01
CA SER A 38 7.56 42.50 44.43
C SER A 38 6.25 42.70 43.64
N PRO A 39 5.43 41.65 43.47
CA PRO A 39 4.16 41.70 42.72
C PRO A 39 3.15 42.77 43.23
N VAL A 40 3.29 43.20 44.48
CA VAL A 40 2.41 44.19 45.11
C VAL A 40 2.67 45.61 44.56
N THR A 41 3.92 45.94 44.24
CA THR A 41 4.31 47.28 43.76
C THR A 41 3.90 47.49 42.29
N VAL A 42 3.96 46.44 41.48
CA VAL A 42 3.54 46.46 40.07
C VAL A 42 2.03 46.64 39.93
N SER A 43 1.23 45.99 40.80
CA SER A 43 -0.23 46.18 40.84
C SER A 43 -0.62 47.61 41.20
N TYR A 44 0.06 48.25 42.17
CA TYR A 44 -0.24 49.64 42.57
C TYR A 44 0.12 50.65 41.46
N LEU A 45 1.23 50.44 40.75
CA LEU A 45 1.65 51.27 39.62
C LEU A 45 0.70 51.12 38.42
N LEU A 46 0.26 49.90 38.10
CA LEU A 46 -0.76 49.63 37.08
C LEU A 46 -2.10 50.26 37.44
N LEU A 47 -2.58 50.08 38.67
CA LEU A 47 -3.82 50.69 39.14
C LEU A 47 -3.77 52.22 39.12
N SER A 48 -2.64 52.85 39.48
CA SER A 48 -2.50 54.32 39.42
C SER A 48 -2.41 54.87 37.99
N LYS A 49 -1.79 54.14 37.06
CA LYS A 49 -1.72 54.52 35.64
C LYS A 49 -3.06 54.33 34.94
N VAL A 50 -3.78 53.27 35.27
CA VAL A 50 -5.16 53.02 34.80
C VAL A 50 -6.10 54.09 35.36
N ALA A 51 -6.01 54.44 36.65
CA ALA A 51 -6.80 55.51 37.25
C ALA A 51 -6.58 56.88 36.57
N LYS A 52 -5.32 57.26 36.30
CA LYS A 52 -4.99 58.50 35.56
C LYS A 52 -5.44 58.47 34.10
N GLY A 53 -5.49 57.29 33.48
CA GLY A 53 -6.01 57.10 32.12
C GLY A 53 -7.53 57.26 32.04
N VAL A 54 -8.25 56.71 33.03
CA VAL A 54 -9.70 56.82 33.14
C VAL A 54 -10.14 58.26 33.44
N GLU A 55 -9.38 59.00 34.25
CA GLU A 55 -9.65 60.42 34.55
C GLU A 55 -9.49 61.31 33.30
N LYS A 56 -8.46 61.09 32.48
CA LYS A 56 -8.31 61.77 31.17
C LYS A 56 -9.43 61.41 30.18
N LEU A 57 -9.91 60.17 30.21
CA LEU A 57 -11.03 59.72 29.37
C LEU A 57 -12.35 60.40 29.78
N PHE A 58 -12.56 60.60 31.09
CA PHE A 58 -13.72 61.32 31.63
C PHE A 58 -13.72 62.80 31.22
N HIS A 59 -12.55 63.45 31.21
CA HIS A 59 -12.42 64.84 30.72
C HIS A 59 -12.64 64.97 29.20
N LEU A 60 -12.18 64.00 28.39
CA LEU A 60 -12.43 63.99 26.95
C LEU A 60 -13.90 63.77 26.58
N LEU A 61 -14.62 62.96 27.37
CA LEU A 61 -16.05 62.68 27.18
C LEU A 61 -16.97 63.81 27.66
N CYS A 62 -16.47 64.75 28.47
CA CYS A 62 -17.23 65.91 28.94
C CYS A 62 -17.13 67.16 28.04
N LEU A 63 -16.11 67.26 27.17
CA LEU A 63 -15.97 68.35 26.19
C LEU A 63 -17.16 68.52 25.20
N PRO A 64 -17.92 67.47 24.81
CA PRO A 64 -19.07 67.62 23.91
C PRO A 64 -20.33 68.21 24.56
N ILE A 65 -20.38 68.35 25.90
CA ILE A 65 -21.62 68.74 26.60
C ILE A 65 -21.84 70.27 26.55
N TYR A 66 -20.79 71.07 26.33
CA TYR A 66 -20.91 72.54 26.36
C TYR A 66 -21.04 73.20 24.97
N ASN A 67 -20.78 72.47 23.87
CA ASN A 67 -20.81 73.06 22.52
C ASN A 67 -21.53 72.15 21.49
N ARG A 68 -22.75 72.54 21.11
CA ARG A 68 -23.60 71.80 20.15
C ARG A 68 -22.94 71.57 18.78
N LYS A 69 -21.99 72.42 18.35
CA LYS A 69 -21.23 72.18 17.12
C LYS A 69 -20.21 71.05 17.31
N ALA A 70 -19.48 71.03 18.43
CA ALA A 70 -18.51 69.99 18.73
C ALA A 70 -19.18 68.61 18.87
N PHE A 71 -20.36 68.54 19.48
CA PHE A 71 -21.16 67.31 19.57
C PHE A 71 -21.56 66.75 18.20
N LYS A 72 -21.95 67.61 17.25
CA LYS A 72 -22.26 67.17 15.88
C LYS A 72 -21.04 66.61 15.16
N TRP A 73 -19.87 67.22 15.35
CA TRP A 73 -18.61 66.75 14.77
C TRP A 73 -18.15 65.42 15.39
N THR A 74 -18.25 65.23 16.70
CA THR A 74 -17.89 63.97 17.35
C THR A 74 -18.82 62.83 16.96
N VAL A 75 -20.13 63.06 16.92
CA VAL A 75 -21.09 62.06 16.44
C VAL A 75 -20.82 61.73 14.95
N GLY A 76 -20.53 62.73 14.13
CA GLY A 76 -20.18 62.53 12.72
C GLY A 76 -18.91 61.68 12.53
N LEU A 77 -17.86 61.92 13.31
CA LEU A 77 -16.61 61.15 13.26
C LEU A 77 -16.80 59.70 13.72
N VAL A 78 -17.62 59.46 14.75
CA VAL A 78 -17.93 58.11 15.22
C VAL A 78 -18.70 57.32 14.17
N ILE A 79 -19.70 57.94 13.52
CA ILE A 79 -20.45 57.30 12.43
C ILE A 79 -19.52 57.00 11.24
N LEU A 80 -18.62 57.91 10.89
CA LEU A 80 -17.62 57.69 9.84
C LEU A 80 -16.67 56.54 10.19
N ALA A 81 -16.20 56.47 11.43
CA ALA A 81 -15.37 55.36 11.91
C ALA A 81 -16.12 54.02 11.85
N ILE A 82 -17.40 53.98 12.21
CA ILE A 82 -18.24 52.79 12.09
C ILE A 82 -18.43 52.39 10.62
N LEU A 83 -18.61 53.34 9.70
CA LEU A 83 -18.73 53.04 8.27
C LEU A 83 -17.40 52.55 7.67
N VAL A 84 -16.29 53.19 8.00
CA VAL A 84 -14.97 52.87 7.43
C VAL A 84 -14.37 51.59 8.03
N ILE A 85 -14.63 51.29 9.32
CA ILE A 85 -14.07 50.12 10.01
C ILE A 85 -15.08 48.98 10.09
N GLY A 86 -16.36 49.28 10.30
CA GLY A 86 -17.44 48.30 10.45
C GLY A 86 -17.84 47.62 9.14
N LEU A 87 -17.91 48.35 8.02
CA LEU A 87 -18.27 47.74 6.73
C LEU A 87 -17.22 46.74 6.21
N PRO A 88 -15.89 47.00 6.28
CA PRO A 88 -14.90 45.99 5.91
C PRO A 88 -14.89 44.79 6.85
N THR A 89 -15.08 44.97 8.17
CA THR A 89 -15.07 43.85 9.13
C THR A 89 -16.30 42.94 9.01
N ILE A 90 -17.45 43.48 8.60
CA ILE A 90 -18.63 42.68 8.25
C ILE A 90 -18.39 41.89 6.97
N ARG A 91 -17.69 42.47 5.98
CA ARG A 91 -17.35 41.78 4.73
C ARG A 91 -16.32 40.67 4.94
N THR A 92 -15.31 40.86 5.80
CA THR A 92 -14.31 39.81 6.11
C THR A 92 -14.89 38.66 6.93
N LYS A 93 -15.91 38.90 7.77
CA LYS A 93 -16.63 37.84 8.49
C LYS A 93 -17.72 37.12 7.67
N SER A 94 -18.14 37.68 6.54
CA SER A 94 -19.11 37.07 5.63
C SER A 94 -18.48 36.42 4.40
N LEU A 95 -17.15 36.56 4.23
CA LEU A 95 -16.40 35.64 3.37
C LEU A 95 -16.45 34.25 4.01
N PRO A 96 -16.82 33.20 3.27
CA PRO A 96 -16.77 31.84 3.79
C PRO A 96 -15.34 31.57 4.25
N GLU A 97 -15.17 31.22 5.53
CA GLU A 97 -13.92 30.63 6.00
C GLU A 97 -13.58 29.48 5.05
N HIS A 98 -12.44 29.58 4.37
CA HIS A 98 -11.80 28.38 3.88
C HIS A 98 -11.44 27.58 5.12
N HIS A 99 -12.32 26.67 5.51
CA HIS A 99 -11.90 25.53 6.32
C HIS A 99 -10.64 24.99 5.65
N PRO A 100 -9.52 24.81 6.38
CA PRO A 100 -8.40 24.08 5.82
C PRO A 100 -9.01 22.78 5.30
N GLN A 101 -8.94 22.58 3.98
CA GLN A 101 -9.38 21.32 3.42
C GLN A 101 -8.63 20.27 4.22
N THR A 102 -9.34 19.47 5.02
CA THR A 102 -8.88 18.12 5.31
C THR A 102 -8.59 17.59 3.91
N ARG A 103 -7.29 17.36 3.64
CA ARG A 103 -6.82 16.88 2.36
C ARG A 103 -7.54 15.55 2.15
N GLN A 104 -8.70 15.60 1.50
CA GLN A 104 -9.47 14.42 1.19
C GLN A 104 -8.53 13.65 0.28
N LEU A 105 -7.95 12.58 0.82
CA LEU A 105 -7.02 11.75 0.10
C LEU A 105 -7.75 11.37 -1.19
N ASP A 106 -7.17 11.69 -2.35
CA ASP A 106 -7.89 11.44 -3.59
C ASP A 106 -8.28 9.95 -3.63
N ASN A 107 -9.47 9.65 -4.15
CA ASN A 107 -10.02 8.28 -4.08
C ASN A 107 -9.04 7.22 -4.61
N TYR A 108 -8.13 7.60 -5.51
CA TYR A 108 -7.09 6.72 -6.05
C TYR A 108 -5.94 6.47 -5.07
N THR A 109 -5.54 7.46 -4.28
CA THR A 109 -4.49 7.31 -3.27
C THR A 109 -5.01 6.48 -2.10
N ALA A 110 -6.26 6.69 -1.69
CA ALA A 110 -6.90 5.82 -0.71
C ALA A 110 -7.00 4.37 -1.22
N ALA A 111 -7.46 4.18 -2.46
CA ALA A 111 -7.53 2.84 -3.06
C ALA A 111 -6.15 2.18 -3.23
N LEU A 112 -5.11 2.95 -3.56
CA LEU A 112 -3.75 2.45 -3.65
C LEU A 112 -3.24 2.00 -2.27
N HIS A 113 -3.45 2.84 -1.25
CA HIS A 113 -3.08 2.51 0.13
C HIS A 113 -3.76 1.20 0.59
N ASP A 114 -5.07 1.10 0.41
CA ASP A 114 -5.84 -0.09 0.79
C ASP A 114 -5.39 -1.35 0.02
N ALA A 115 -5.08 -1.21 -1.27
CA ALA A 115 -4.56 -2.31 -2.09
C ALA A 115 -3.18 -2.80 -1.61
N LEU A 116 -2.32 -1.90 -1.14
CA LEU A 116 -1.03 -2.27 -0.56
C LEU A 116 -1.20 -2.85 0.85
N LEU A 117 -2.15 -2.32 1.63
CA LEU A 117 -2.49 -2.82 2.96
C LEU A 117 -2.94 -4.29 2.93
N PHE A 118 -3.71 -4.68 1.90
CA PHE A 118 -4.08 -6.07 1.67
C PHE A 118 -2.86 -7.02 1.68
N PHE A 119 -1.72 -6.62 1.09
CA PHE A 119 -0.54 -7.48 1.13
C PHE A 119 0.00 -7.65 2.54
N ASN A 120 0.01 -6.61 3.37
CA ASN A 120 0.38 -6.77 4.77
C ASN A 120 -0.51 -7.81 5.45
N GLU A 121 -1.82 -7.76 5.22
CA GLU A 121 -2.80 -8.73 5.73
C GLU A 121 -2.54 -10.17 5.30
N GLN A 122 -1.75 -10.39 4.25
CA GLN A 122 -1.38 -11.72 3.77
C GLN A 122 0.00 -12.20 4.25
N LYS A 123 0.82 -11.38 4.93
CA LYS A 123 2.18 -11.77 5.35
C LYS A 123 2.18 -12.98 6.30
N SER A 124 2.87 -14.06 5.95
CA SER A 124 3.13 -15.21 6.84
C SER A 124 4.51 -15.08 7.48
N GLY A 125 4.74 -15.70 8.64
CA GLY A 125 6.02 -15.66 9.35
C GLY A 125 6.03 -14.74 10.57
N ARG A 126 7.22 -14.27 10.94
CA ARG A 126 7.42 -13.32 12.05
C ARG A 126 7.16 -11.90 11.58
N LEU A 127 6.06 -11.31 11.98
CA LEU A 127 5.66 -9.99 11.49
C LEU A 127 6.60 -8.90 12.04
N PRO A 128 6.95 -7.89 11.23
CA PRO A 128 7.74 -6.77 11.71
C PRO A 128 6.97 -6.06 12.84
N LYS A 129 7.63 -5.80 13.96
CA LYS A 129 6.98 -5.13 15.12
C LYS A 129 6.94 -3.61 14.96
N GLU A 130 7.84 -3.07 14.15
CA GLU A 130 7.92 -1.65 13.84
C GLU A 130 7.04 -1.37 12.61
N ASN A 131 6.18 -0.35 12.69
CA ASN A 131 5.31 0.14 11.62
C ASN A 131 4.23 -0.84 11.09
N TYR A 132 4.01 -1.96 11.76
CA TYR A 132 2.97 -2.92 11.38
C TYR A 132 1.64 -2.63 12.08
N ASN A 133 0.80 -1.83 11.43
CA ASN A 133 -0.40 -1.24 12.04
C ASN A 133 -1.67 -2.14 11.95
N ILE A 134 -1.52 -3.46 11.90
CA ILE A 134 -2.65 -4.40 11.74
C ILE A 134 -2.83 -5.23 13.00
N SER A 135 -3.68 -4.75 13.89
CA SER A 135 -3.85 -5.26 15.26
C SER A 135 -4.39 -6.69 15.36
N TRP A 136 -5.07 -7.19 14.33
CA TRP A 136 -5.69 -8.51 14.31
C TRP A 136 -4.83 -9.57 13.63
N ARG A 137 -3.65 -9.19 13.11
CA ARG A 137 -2.66 -10.11 12.54
C ARG A 137 -1.57 -10.40 13.57
N ALA A 138 -1.04 -11.63 13.54
CA ALA A 138 0.00 -12.09 14.46
C ALA A 138 0.99 -13.01 13.74
N ASP A 139 2.12 -13.28 14.42
CA ASP A 139 3.12 -14.25 13.95
C ASP A 139 2.46 -15.60 13.62
N SER A 140 2.77 -16.15 12.45
CA SER A 140 2.17 -17.40 11.95
C SER A 140 3.16 -18.18 11.07
N GLY A 141 2.91 -19.47 10.80
CA GLY A 141 3.81 -20.27 9.95
C GLY A 141 5.24 -20.42 10.49
N LEU A 142 5.43 -20.36 11.81
CA LEU A 142 6.76 -20.33 12.44
C LEU A 142 7.51 -21.68 12.39
N GLN A 143 6.84 -22.74 11.94
CA GLN A 143 7.43 -24.07 11.76
C GLN A 143 7.57 -24.44 10.28
N ASP A 144 7.28 -23.50 9.37
CA ASP A 144 7.30 -23.75 7.94
C ASP A 144 8.73 -24.14 7.52
N GLY A 145 8.87 -25.30 6.87
CA GLY A 145 10.15 -25.79 6.38
C GLY A 145 11.13 -26.21 7.48
N ASN A 146 10.69 -26.58 8.69
CA ASN A 146 11.57 -27.03 9.78
C ASN A 146 12.43 -28.28 9.43
N PHE A 147 12.07 -29.00 8.37
CA PHE A 147 12.87 -30.09 7.80
C PHE A 147 13.99 -29.62 6.85
N THR A 148 14.07 -28.32 6.57
CA THR A 148 15.11 -27.69 5.75
C THR A 148 16.08 -26.92 6.64
N GLU A 149 17.36 -26.87 6.27
CA GLU A 149 18.39 -26.17 7.07
C GLU A 149 18.12 -24.66 7.24
N ARG A 150 17.46 -24.03 6.25
CA ARG A 150 17.20 -22.57 6.24
C ARG A 150 15.82 -22.19 6.78
N GLY A 151 14.91 -23.15 6.90
CA GLY A 151 13.49 -22.87 7.15
C GLY A 151 12.80 -22.20 5.96
N LEU A 152 11.46 -22.20 5.97
CA LEU A 152 10.60 -21.58 4.95
C LEU A 152 9.59 -20.61 5.60
N ILE A 153 10.01 -19.94 6.66
CA ILE A 153 9.22 -18.91 7.36
C ILE A 153 9.21 -17.63 6.52
N GLY A 154 8.04 -17.01 6.37
CA GLY A 154 7.89 -15.80 5.55
C GLY A 154 6.90 -15.97 4.39
N GLY A 155 6.91 -14.99 3.49
CA GLY A 155 6.10 -14.98 2.27
C GLY A 155 4.67 -14.52 2.51
N TYR A 156 3.79 -14.84 1.55
CA TYR A 156 2.39 -14.45 1.55
C TYR A 156 1.47 -15.68 1.50
N TYR A 157 0.35 -15.62 2.21
CA TYR A 157 -0.78 -16.52 1.97
C TYR A 157 -1.46 -16.12 0.66
N ASP A 158 -1.84 -17.12 -0.14
CA ASP A 158 -2.28 -16.92 -1.54
C ASP A 158 -3.60 -16.17 -1.67
N ALA A 159 -4.58 -16.52 -0.84
CA ALA A 159 -5.93 -15.97 -0.91
C ALA A 159 -6.58 -15.92 0.49
N GLY A 160 -7.79 -16.44 0.63
CA GLY A 160 -8.47 -16.57 1.92
C GLY A 160 -8.07 -17.80 2.74
N ASP A 161 -7.09 -18.59 2.26
CA ASP A 161 -6.52 -19.73 2.97
C ASP A 161 -5.14 -19.38 3.56
N ASN A 162 -4.51 -20.36 4.21
CA ASN A 162 -3.18 -20.22 4.80
C ASN A 162 -2.11 -20.97 3.98
N THR A 163 -2.36 -21.18 2.69
CA THR A 163 -1.43 -21.88 1.79
C THR A 163 -0.53 -20.89 1.08
N LYS A 164 0.75 -21.23 0.91
CA LYS A 164 1.74 -20.41 0.17
C LYS A 164 2.03 -21.05 -1.17
N TYR A 165 1.35 -20.58 -2.22
CA TYR A 165 1.60 -21.04 -3.59
C TYR A 165 2.67 -20.16 -4.28
N HIS A 166 3.79 -20.76 -4.68
CA HIS A 166 4.92 -20.00 -5.25
C HIS A 166 4.62 -19.36 -6.61
N PHE A 167 3.87 -20.03 -7.47
CA PHE A 167 3.58 -19.52 -8.80
C PHE A 167 2.78 -18.19 -8.80
N PRO A 168 1.59 -18.11 -8.14
CA PRO A 168 0.87 -16.84 -8.02
C PRO A 168 1.66 -15.80 -7.22
N MET A 169 2.40 -16.19 -6.18
CA MET A 169 3.24 -15.25 -5.43
C MET A 169 4.33 -14.62 -6.31
N ALA A 170 5.07 -15.43 -7.08
CA ALA A 170 6.10 -14.94 -8.00
C ALA A 170 5.51 -14.02 -9.07
N PHE A 171 4.33 -14.36 -9.61
CA PHE A 171 3.60 -13.51 -10.55
C PHE A 171 3.27 -12.15 -9.93
N VAL A 172 2.69 -12.13 -8.73
CA VAL A 172 2.32 -10.88 -8.04
C VAL A 172 3.56 -10.05 -7.68
N MET A 173 4.65 -10.66 -7.21
CA MET A 173 5.90 -9.94 -6.93
C MET A 173 6.49 -9.33 -8.20
N THR A 174 6.38 -10.01 -9.35
CA THR A 174 6.79 -9.48 -10.65
C THR A 174 5.92 -8.28 -11.04
N MET A 175 4.59 -8.38 -10.88
CA MET A 175 3.67 -7.29 -11.21
C MET A 175 3.85 -6.06 -10.32
N LEU A 176 4.06 -6.24 -9.00
CA LEU A 176 4.38 -5.14 -8.08
C LEU A 176 5.73 -4.50 -8.43
N SER A 177 6.75 -5.31 -8.75
CA SER A 177 8.06 -4.78 -9.15
C SER A 177 7.96 -3.98 -10.45
N TRP A 178 7.21 -4.49 -11.43
CA TRP A 178 6.99 -3.78 -12.68
C TRP A 178 6.20 -2.47 -12.47
N SER A 179 5.18 -2.46 -11.61
CA SER A 179 4.43 -1.23 -11.33
C SER A 179 5.31 -0.16 -10.69
N VAL A 180 6.25 -0.54 -9.81
CA VAL A 180 7.21 0.40 -9.21
C VAL A 180 8.20 0.92 -10.26
N LEU A 181 8.71 0.07 -11.15
CA LEU A 181 9.61 0.50 -12.23
C LEU A 181 8.95 1.51 -13.17
N GLU A 182 7.68 1.28 -13.53
CA GLU A 182 6.95 2.14 -14.47
C GLU A 182 6.44 3.43 -13.81
N TYR A 183 6.02 3.36 -12.55
CA TYR A 183 5.29 4.43 -11.86
C TYR A 183 5.94 4.93 -10.57
N GLU A 184 7.27 4.80 -10.44
CA GLU A 184 8.05 5.23 -9.26
C GLU A 184 7.65 6.63 -8.75
N GLY A 185 7.60 7.61 -9.65
CA GLY A 185 7.24 8.99 -9.30
C GLY A 185 5.84 9.12 -8.69
N LYS A 186 4.88 8.28 -9.12
CA LYS A 186 3.53 8.26 -8.53
C LYS A 186 3.56 7.69 -7.12
N TYR A 187 4.24 6.57 -6.90
CA TYR A 187 4.39 6.00 -5.56
C TYR A 187 5.08 6.98 -4.60
N LYS A 188 6.12 7.68 -5.04
CA LYS A 188 6.79 8.71 -4.23
C LYS A 188 5.89 9.88 -3.89
N ASN A 189 5.14 10.40 -4.87
CA ASN A 189 4.19 11.50 -4.66
C ASN A 189 3.04 11.12 -3.72
N LYS A 190 2.74 9.82 -3.58
CA LYS A 190 1.73 9.28 -2.67
C LYS A 190 2.30 8.75 -1.35
N GLU A 191 3.60 8.91 -1.13
CA GLU A 191 4.30 8.43 0.08
C GLU A 191 4.20 6.90 0.28
N GLU A 192 3.90 6.14 -0.78
CA GLU A 192 3.75 4.67 -0.78
C GLU A 192 4.98 3.93 -1.31
N TYR A 193 6.01 4.66 -1.75
CA TYR A 193 7.18 4.06 -2.42
C TYR A 193 7.97 3.09 -1.54
N GLU A 194 8.24 3.45 -0.29
CA GLU A 194 8.96 2.54 0.62
C GLU A 194 8.07 1.36 1.03
N HIS A 195 6.78 1.61 1.25
CA HIS A 195 5.82 0.57 1.60
C HIS A 195 5.73 -0.52 0.52
N VAL A 196 5.55 -0.15 -0.75
CA VAL A 196 5.51 -1.14 -1.84
C VAL A 196 6.84 -1.88 -2.01
N ARG A 197 7.98 -1.21 -1.79
CA ARG A 197 9.30 -1.87 -1.81
C ARG A 197 9.47 -2.88 -0.69
N GLU A 198 8.99 -2.58 0.52
CA GLU A 198 8.98 -3.51 1.63
C GLU A 198 8.10 -4.73 1.35
N LEU A 199 6.95 -4.55 0.69
CA LEU A 199 6.10 -5.65 0.26
C LEU A 199 6.81 -6.54 -0.77
N ILE A 200 7.39 -5.94 -1.81
CA ILE A 200 8.17 -6.69 -2.80
C ILE A 200 9.31 -7.45 -2.11
N LYS A 201 10.07 -6.75 -1.27
CA LYS A 201 11.20 -7.35 -0.54
C LYS A 201 10.76 -8.54 0.30
N TRP A 202 9.65 -8.42 1.04
CA TRP A 202 9.12 -9.50 1.87
C TRP A 202 8.82 -10.78 1.07
N GLY A 203 8.18 -10.62 -0.09
CA GLY A 203 7.88 -11.75 -0.97
C GLY A 203 9.13 -12.33 -1.64
N THR A 204 10.04 -11.47 -2.12
CA THR A 204 11.27 -11.91 -2.78
C THR A 204 12.26 -12.55 -1.82
N ASP A 205 12.38 -12.05 -0.58
CA ASP A 205 13.20 -12.66 0.47
C ASP A 205 12.74 -14.10 0.72
N TYR A 206 11.42 -14.32 0.81
CA TYR A 206 10.86 -15.66 0.95
C TYR A 206 11.14 -16.55 -0.28
N LEU A 207 10.95 -16.03 -1.50
CA LEU A 207 11.26 -16.79 -2.72
C LEU A 207 12.74 -17.17 -2.79
N LEU A 208 13.66 -16.32 -2.31
CA LEU A 208 15.08 -16.65 -2.21
C LEU A 208 15.36 -17.78 -1.21
N LEU A 209 14.56 -17.95 -0.15
CA LEU A 209 14.70 -19.12 0.75
C LEU A 209 14.37 -20.43 0.04
N THR A 210 13.52 -20.38 -0.99
CA THR A 210 13.14 -21.55 -1.80
C THR A 210 14.16 -21.91 -2.87
N PHE A 211 15.22 -21.09 -3.01
CA PHE A 211 16.26 -21.28 -4.00
C PHE A 211 17.62 -21.50 -3.33
N ASP A 212 18.30 -22.57 -3.74
CA ASP A 212 19.69 -22.80 -3.34
C ASP A 212 20.63 -22.58 -4.53
N SER A 213 21.22 -21.39 -4.61
CA SER A 213 22.17 -21.01 -5.66
C SER A 213 23.47 -21.82 -5.61
N SER A 214 23.80 -22.40 -4.45
CA SER A 214 25.01 -23.21 -4.25
C SER A 214 24.76 -24.69 -4.52
N ALA A 215 23.50 -25.09 -4.71
CA ALA A 215 23.17 -26.47 -4.97
C ALA A 215 23.61 -26.87 -6.38
N ALA A 216 24.59 -27.79 -6.44
CA ALA A 216 25.02 -28.43 -7.68
C ALA A 216 23.97 -29.38 -8.28
N SER A 217 22.89 -29.69 -7.52
CA SER A 217 21.69 -30.39 -7.98
C SER A 217 20.44 -29.73 -7.37
N VAL A 218 19.31 -29.53 -8.08
CA VAL A 218 18.03 -29.19 -7.43
C VAL A 218 17.53 -30.47 -6.75
N PRO A 219 17.58 -30.59 -5.42
CA PRO A 219 17.42 -31.89 -4.75
C PRO A 219 15.99 -32.42 -4.84
N TYR A 220 15.01 -31.52 -4.99
CA TYR A 220 13.60 -31.86 -5.11
C TYR A 220 12.93 -30.88 -6.08
N ILE A 221 12.75 -31.30 -7.34
CA ILE A 221 11.64 -30.78 -8.14
C ILE A 221 10.47 -31.72 -7.89
N TYR A 222 9.42 -31.20 -7.27
CA TYR A 222 8.11 -31.87 -7.23
C TYR A 222 7.51 -31.82 -8.64
N SER A 223 8.04 -32.65 -9.53
CA SER A 223 7.45 -32.99 -10.82
C SER A 223 7.05 -34.44 -10.75
N GLN A 224 5.84 -34.68 -10.27
CA GLN A 224 5.30 -36.02 -10.12
C GLN A 224 4.93 -36.56 -11.51
N ARG A 225 5.83 -37.34 -12.11
CA ARG A 225 5.35 -38.44 -12.94
C ARG A 225 4.72 -39.44 -11.96
N TYR A 226 3.55 -39.97 -12.33
CA TYR A 226 2.76 -41.00 -11.64
C TYR A 226 1.66 -40.53 -10.67
N ASN A 227 0.41 -40.88 -11.05
CA ASN A 227 -0.90 -40.89 -10.36
C ASN A 227 -1.34 -39.77 -9.41
N VAL A 228 -0.62 -38.66 -9.29
CA VAL A 228 -1.12 -37.50 -8.52
C VAL A 228 -1.96 -36.55 -9.37
N TYR A 229 -1.66 -36.49 -10.68
CA TYR A 229 -2.45 -35.74 -11.64
C TYR A 229 -3.45 -36.64 -12.33
N ASN A 230 -4.69 -36.14 -12.44
CA ASN A 230 -5.59 -36.67 -13.44
C ASN A 230 -5.05 -36.32 -14.83
N TRP A 231 -5.25 -37.21 -15.78
CA TRP A 231 -4.87 -36.99 -17.17
C TRP A 231 -6.13 -36.84 -18.00
N THR A 232 -6.09 -35.96 -18.99
CA THR A 232 -7.12 -35.98 -20.03
C THR A 232 -7.02 -37.27 -20.84
N ARG A 233 -8.10 -37.63 -21.54
CA ARG A 233 -8.15 -38.85 -22.37
C ARG A 233 -7.08 -38.92 -23.46
N GLY A 234 -6.39 -37.81 -23.75
CA GLY A 234 -5.28 -37.78 -24.71
C GLY A 234 -3.91 -37.43 -24.12
N GLY A 235 -3.73 -37.43 -22.80
CA GLY A 235 -2.40 -37.29 -22.20
C GLY A 235 -1.95 -35.88 -21.81
N LEU A 236 -2.85 -34.89 -21.78
CA LEU A 236 -2.58 -33.61 -21.11
C LEU A 236 -2.74 -33.74 -19.58
N ILE A 237 -1.77 -33.22 -18.82
CA ILE A 237 -1.81 -33.19 -17.34
C ILE A 237 -2.91 -32.26 -16.81
N GLN A 238 -3.52 -32.61 -15.67
CA GLN A 238 -4.49 -31.78 -14.94
C GLN A 238 -3.97 -31.43 -13.54
N LEU A 239 -3.48 -30.19 -13.37
CA LEU A 239 -2.74 -29.74 -12.19
C LEU A 239 -3.60 -29.24 -11.00
N ASN A 240 -4.92 -29.56 -10.93
CA ASN A 240 -5.78 -29.12 -9.81
C ASN A 240 -7.09 -29.95 -9.73
N HIS A 241 -7.02 -31.14 -9.14
CA HIS A 241 -8.18 -31.97 -8.75
C HIS A 241 -9.31 -32.07 -9.80
N GLY A 242 -8.98 -32.18 -11.09
CA GLY A 242 -9.95 -32.41 -12.17
C GLY A 242 -10.75 -31.19 -12.66
N ARG A 243 -10.45 -29.96 -12.25
CA ARG A 243 -11.08 -28.75 -12.82
C ARG A 243 -10.47 -28.41 -14.19
N ARG A 244 -11.26 -27.76 -15.07
CA ARG A 244 -10.82 -27.32 -16.41
C ARG A 244 -9.67 -26.32 -16.27
N GLN A 245 -8.47 -26.73 -16.67
CA GLN A 245 -7.22 -25.97 -16.53
C GLN A 245 -6.94 -25.06 -17.72
N LEU A 246 -6.25 -23.95 -17.43
CA LEU A 246 -5.63 -23.11 -18.46
C LEU A 246 -4.34 -23.77 -18.96
N LEU A 247 -4.10 -23.72 -20.27
CA LEU A 247 -2.92 -24.32 -20.90
C LEU A 247 -1.59 -23.73 -20.39
N GLN A 248 -1.62 -22.54 -19.79
CA GLN A 248 -0.47 -21.88 -19.19
C GLN A 248 0.24 -22.76 -18.15
N TYR A 249 -0.51 -23.50 -17.32
CA TYR A 249 0.10 -24.36 -16.30
C TYR A 249 0.80 -25.55 -16.92
N VAL A 250 0.22 -26.11 -17.99
CA VAL A 250 0.79 -27.25 -18.69
C VAL A 250 2.04 -26.83 -19.46
N ALA A 251 1.99 -25.68 -20.15
CA ALA A 251 3.16 -25.11 -20.83
C ALA A 251 4.30 -24.80 -19.85
N ASN A 252 3.99 -24.25 -18.68
CA ASN A 252 4.98 -23.96 -17.65
C ASN A 252 5.59 -25.25 -17.05
N ALA A 253 4.77 -26.26 -16.78
CA ALA A 253 5.26 -27.54 -16.30
C ALA A 253 6.18 -28.21 -17.33
N ALA A 254 5.82 -28.15 -18.62
CA ALA A 254 6.66 -28.64 -19.71
C ALA A 254 7.98 -27.88 -19.79
N PHE A 255 7.94 -26.55 -19.68
CA PHE A 255 9.14 -25.72 -19.66
C PHE A 255 10.08 -26.06 -18.50
N LEU A 256 9.55 -26.17 -17.27
CA LEU A 256 10.34 -26.54 -16.09
C LEU A 256 10.94 -27.95 -16.20
N ALA A 257 10.18 -28.91 -16.72
CA ALA A 257 10.67 -30.27 -16.96
C ALA A 257 11.82 -30.28 -17.97
N SER A 258 11.72 -29.50 -19.05
CA SER A 258 12.80 -29.33 -20.03
C SER A 258 14.04 -28.67 -19.42
N LEU A 259 13.85 -27.59 -18.65
CA LEU A 259 14.97 -26.88 -18.00
C LEU A 259 15.72 -27.80 -17.04
N PHE A 260 14.99 -28.62 -16.29
CA PHE A 260 15.62 -29.50 -15.33
C PHE A 260 16.29 -30.71 -15.99
N GLU A 261 15.77 -31.19 -17.11
CA GLU A 261 16.46 -32.20 -17.93
C GLU A 261 17.80 -31.68 -18.47
N ASP A 262 17.82 -30.47 -19.05
CA ASP A 262 19.07 -29.82 -19.50
C ASP A 262 20.08 -29.72 -18.36
N TYR A 263 19.61 -29.38 -17.18
CA TYR A 263 20.44 -29.32 -15.99
C TYR A 263 21.05 -30.67 -15.60
N LEU A 264 20.25 -31.75 -15.56
CA LEU A 264 20.73 -33.11 -15.25
C LEU A 264 21.79 -33.56 -16.25
N ASN A 265 21.56 -33.31 -17.55
CA ASN A 265 22.52 -33.60 -18.60
C ASN A 265 23.84 -32.84 -18.39
N ASN A 266 23.77 -31.56 -18.03
CA ASN A 266 24.95 -30.72 -17.79
C ASN A 266 25.79 -31.18 -16.59
N VAL A 267 25.16 -31.71 -15.55
CA VAL A 267 25.86 -32.25 -14.37
C VAL A 267 26.23 -33.74 -14.53
N GLY A 268 25.97 -34.33 -15.70
CA GLY A 268 26.26 -35.75 -15.98
C GLY A 268 25.38 -36.73 -15.19
N ALA A 269 24.23 -36.29 -14.69
CA ALA A 269 23.29 -37.12 -13.96
C ALA A 269 22.27 -37.76 -14.93
N PRO A 270 22.11 -39.09 -14.95
CA PRO A 270 21.14 -39.75 -15.84
C PRO A 270 19.67 -39.55 -15.40
N GLY A 271 19.44 -38.98 -14.22
CA GLY A 271 18.13 -38.86 -13.59
C GLY A 271 18.23 -38.46 -12.11
N TRP A 272 17.10 -38.51 -11.40
CA TRP A 272 17.06 -38.30 -9.95
C TRP A 272 16.10 -39.26 -9.24
N TYR A 273 16.26 -39.42 -7.92
CA TYR A 273 15.33 -40.19 -7.09
C TYR A 273 14.21 -39.33 -6.54
N CYS A 274 12.96 -39.68 -6.87
CA CYS A 274 11.76 -39.10 -6.30
C CYS A 274 11.15 -40.10 -5.30
N GLY A 275 11.58 -40.02 -4.04
CA GLY A 275 11.24 -41.05 -3.06
C GLY A 275 11.97 -42.37 -3.37
N SER A 276 11.21 -43.45 -3.55
CA SER A 276 11.76 -44.76 -3.96
C SER A 276 11.99 -44.89 -5.46
N ASP A 277 11.43 -43.99 -6.26
CA ASP A 277 11.36 -44.16 -7.70
C ASP A 277 12.45 -43.33 -8.39
N PHE A 278 13.20 -43.96 -9.31
CA PHE A 278 14.20 -43.27 -10.11
C PHE A 278 13.57 -42.72 -11.39
N ILE A 279 13.69 -41.42 -11.62
CA ILE A 279 13.17 -40.71 -12.79
C ILE A 279 14.34 -40.39 -13.71
N LEU A 280 14.27 -40.87 -14.96
CA LEU A 280 15.30 -40.58 -15.97
C LEU A 280 15.18 -39.15 -16.47
N ALA A 281 16.30 -38.54 -16.84
CA ALA A 281 16.29 -37.24 -17.52
C ALA A 281 15.43 -37.29 -18.80
N ASP A 282 15.58 -38.37 -19.59
CA ASP A 282 14.79 -38.63 -20.80
C ASP A 282 13.28 -38.66 -20.57
N ASP A 283 12.82 -39.10 -19.39
CA ASP A 283 11.41 -39.15 -19.04
C ASP A 283 10.80 -37.75 -18.92
N LEU A 284 11.59 -36.78 -18.46
CA LEU A 284 11.20 -35.39 -18.32
C LEU A 284 11.13 -34.72 -19.68
N ARG A 285 12.10 -35.00 -20.55
CA ARG A 285 12.09 -34.51 -21.95
C ARG A 285 10.89 -35.06 -22.70
N SER A 286 10.58 -36.33 -22.53
CA SER A 286 9.39 -36.98 -23.10
C SER A 286 8.10 -36.35 -22.57
N LEU A 287 8.01 -36.12 -21.26
CA LEU A 287 6.89 -35.43 -20.64
C LEU A 287 6.73 -34.02 -21.21
N ALA A 288 7.77 -33.20 -21.20
CA ALA A 288 7.76 -31.83 -21.71
C ALA A 288 7.29 -31.78 -23.17
N SER A 289 7.89 -32.62 -24.02
CA SER A 289 7.53 -32.72 -25.44
C SER A 289 6.08 -33.12 -25.62
N SER A 290 5.60 -34.13 -24.88
CA SER A 290 4.21 -34.60 -24.98
C SER A 290 3.19 -33.51 -24.65
N GLN A 291 3.47 -32.67 -23.65
CA GLN A 291 2.57 -31.60 -23.22
C GLN A 291 2.51 -30.47 -24.26
N ILE A 292 3.64 -30.09 -24.83
CA ILE A 292 3.70 -29.07 -25.90
C ILE A 292 3.08 -29.61 -27.18
N ASN A 293 3.40 -30.84 -27.59
CA ASN A 293 2.82 -31.46 -28.77
C ASN A 293 1.30 -31.56 -28.66
N TYR A 294 0.77 -31.90 -27.47
CA TYR A 294 -0.67 -31.90 -27.23
C TYR A 294 -1.29 -30.52 -27.52
N ILE A 295 -0.66 -29.44 -27.04
CA ILE A 295 -1.10 -28.05 -27.31
C ILE A 295 -1.02 -27.73 -28.81
N LEU A 296 -0.03 -28.28 -29.50
CA LEU A 296 0.23 -28.09 -30.94
C LEU A 296 -0.54 -29.06 -31.85
N GLY A 297 -1.41 -29.90 -31.31
CA GLY A 297 -2.37 -30.69 -32.09
C GLY A 297 -2.27 -32.20 -31.94
N GLU A 298 -1.27 -32.74 -31.23
CA GLU A 298 -1.22 -34.17 -30.86
C GLU A 298 -2.20 -34.48 -29.71
N ASN A 299 -3.48 -34.26 -29.98
CA ASN A 299 -4.58 -34.49 -29.06
C ASN A 299 -5.75 -35.18 -29.77
N PRO A 300 -6.72 -35.74 -29.03
CA PRO A 300 -7.83 -36.51 -29.62
C PRO A 300 -8.71 -35.72 -30.59
N MET A 301 -8.65 -34.39 -30.55
CA MET A 301 -9.39 -33.52 -31.47
C MET A 301 -8.57 -33.11 -32.70
N ASN A 302 -7.29 -33.51 -32.77
CA ASN A 302 -6.32 -33.08 -33.78
C ASN A 302 -6.34 -31.56 -34.00
N MET A 303 -6.50 -30.80 -32.91
CA MET A 303 -6.74 -29.35 -32.92
C MET A 303 -5.60 -28.62 -32.22
N ARG A 304 -5.00 -27.64 -32.89
CA ARG A 304 -4.01 -26.75 -32.28
C ARG A 304 -4.71 -25.76 -31.37
N TYR A 305 -4.27 -25.65 -30.13
CA TYR A 305 -4.85 -24.68 -29.20
C TYR A 305 -4.20 -23.30 -29.30
N VAL A 306 -3.08 -23.19 -30.01
CA VAL A 306 -2.49 -21.91 -30.40
C VAL A 306 -3.30 -21.32 -31.56
N VAL A 307 -4.01 -20.23 -31.29
CA VAL A 307 -4.86 -19.56 -32.26
C VAL A 307 -4.01 -18.98 -33.39
N GLY A 308 -4.38 -19.25 -34.64
CA GLY A 308 -3.64 -18.79 -35.82
C GLY A 308 -2.50 -19.71 -36.25
N TYR A 309 -2.18 -20.75 -35.48
CA TYR A 309 -1.14 -21.72 -35.82
C TYR A 309 -1.72 -22.88 -36.63
N GLY A 310 -1.22 -23.06 -37.85
CA GLY A 310 -1.61 -24.14 -38.77
C GLY A 310 -3.07 -24.11 -39.24
N ASN A 311 -3.57 -25.25 -39.76
CA ASN A 311 -4.86 -25.31 -40.47
C ASN A 311 -6.09 -25.58 -39.59
N ASN A 312 -5.92 -26.22 -38.43
CA ASN A 312 -7.03 -26.59 -37.52
C ASN A 312 -6.78 -26.03 -36.11
N TYR A 313 -7.45 -24.94 -35.77
CA TYR A 313 -7.36 -24.24 -34.48
C TYR A 313 -8.71 -23.56 -34.15
N PRO A 314 -8.97 -23.19 -32.88
CA PRO A 314 -10.19 -22.48 -32.51
C PRO A 314 -10.40 -21.19 -33.33
N LYS A 315 -11.46 -21.15 -34.14
CA LYS A 315 -11.81 -19.98 -34.96
C LYS A 315 -12.72 -18.99 -34.23
N TYR A 316 -13.41 -19.46 -33.19
CA TYR A 316 -14.36 -18.67 -32.41
C TYR A 316 -13.92 -18.69 -30.95
N VAL A 317 -12.89 -17.90 -30.65
CA VAL A 317 -12.39 -17.75 -29.27
C VAL A 317 -13.29 -16.80 -28.50
N HIS A 318 -13.76 -17.26 -27.35
CA HIS A 318 -14.63 -16.48 -26.48
C HIS A 318 -13.80 -15.78 -25.42
N HIS A 319 -13.95 -14.46 -25.27
CA HIS A 319 -13.40 -13.74 -24.14
C HIS A 319 -14.33 -13.97 -22.94
N ARG A 320 -13.85 -14.66 -21.90
CA ARG A 320 -14.68 -15.10 -20.76
C ARG A 320 -15.55 -13.98 -20.17
N GLY A 321 -15.04 -12.76 -20.10
CA GLY A 321 -15.76 -11.60 -19.55
C GLY A 321 -16.63 -10.83 -20.54
N ALA A 322 -16.54 -11.09 -21.85
CA ALA A 322 -17.26 -10.32 -22.88
C ALA A 322 -18.26 -11.16 -23.69
N SER A 323 -18.09 -12.48 -23.74
CA SER A 323 -18.91 -13.36 -24.61
C SER A 323 -20.15 -13.95 -23.93
N ILE A 324 -20.29 -13.81 -22.60
CA ILE A 324 -21.42 -14.36 -21.82
C ILE A 324 -22.06 -13.24 -21.00
N PRO A 325 -23.25 -12.75 -21.38
CA PRO A 325 -24.00 -11.79 -20.59
C PRO A 325 -24.35 -12.36 -19.21
N ASN A 326 -24.14 -11.56 -18.15
CA ASN A 326 -24.54 -11.92 -16.79
C ASN A 326 -26.05 -11.69 -16.60
N ASN A 327 -26.89 -12.57 -17.16
CA ASN A 327 -28.34 -12.47 -17.10
C ASN A 327 -29.03 -13.76 -16.64
N ASN A 328 -28.34 -14.59 -15.83
CA ASN A 328 -28.84 -15.87 -15.31
C ASN A 328 -29.32 -16.87 -16.39
N LYS A 329 -28.92 -16.69 -17.67
CA LYS A 329 -29.17 -17.66 -18.74
C LYS A 329 -27.90 -18.44 -19.06
N THR A 330 -28.03 -19.73 -19.27
CA THR A 330 -26.93 -20.58 -19.73
C THR A 330 -26.81 -20.48 -21.24
N TYR A 331 -25.64 -20.07 -21.74
CA TYR A 331 -25.36 -20.00 -23.18
C TYR A 331 -24.57 -21.24 -23.61
N PRO A 332 -25.01 -21.97 -24.66
CA PRO A 332 -24.21 -23.03 -25.24
C PRO A 332 -22.95 -22.45 -25.90
N CYS A 333 -21.89 -23.25 -26.08
CA CYS A 333 -20.64 -22.81 -26.72
C CYS A 333 -20.84 -22.25 -28.14
N GLN A 334 -21.94 -22.60 -28.80
CA GLN A 334 -22.36 -22.10 -30.12
C GLN A 334 -23.12 -20.76 -30.06
N GLY A 335 -23.59 -20.35 -28.88
CA GLY A 335 -24.45 -19.18 -28.66
C GLY A 335 -23.77 -18.00 -27.97
N GLY A 336 -22.46 -18.06 -27.71
CA GLY A 336 -21.70 -16.89 -27.27
C GLY A 336 -21.74 -15.78 -28.32
N TRP A 337 -21.76 -14.52 -27.89
CA TRP A 337 -21.75 -13.38 -28.79
C TRP A 337 -20.51 -13.46 -29.69
N LYS A 338 -20.74 -13.53 -31.02
CA LYS A 338 -19.69 -13.54 -32.04
C LYS A 338 -19.13 -12.15 -32.27
#